data_AF-A0A923XM21-F1
#
_entry.id   AF-A0A923XM21-F1
#
_cell.length_a   1.000
_cell.length_b   1.000
_cell.length_c   1.000
_cell.angle_alpha   90.00
_cell.angle_beta   90.00
_cell.angle_gamma   90.00
#
_symmetry.space_group_name_H-M   'P 1'
#
loop_
_entity.id
_entity.type
_entity.pdbx_description
1 polymer ?
#
loop_
_entity_poly.entity_id
_entity_poly.type
_entity_poly.pdbx_seq_one_letter_code
_entity_poly.pdbx_strand_id
1 'polypeptide(L)'
;MPLKISINHERTNMSQLNFTNHSIKRMSKRKISWQEIEICLSYGDVIHKTGAKHHVISRKVLSQWGLSEKLNGLCVIVSKDEYIITTFKSKNIISYTKRLSKNDLRKFYA
;
A
#
# COMPACT_ATOMS: atom_id res chain seq x y z
N MET A 1 -6.18 23.98 -5.61
CA MET A 1 -5.26 23.71 -4.48
C MET A 1 -4.72 22.29 -4.59
N PRO A 2 -3.41 22.05 -4.63
CA PRO A 2 -2.89 20.69 -4.50
C PRO A 2 -3.08 20.24 -3.05
N LEU A 3 -3.72 19.07 -2.85
CA LEU A 3 -3.84 18.43 -1.55
C LEU A 3 -2.44 18.26 -0.94
N LYS A 4 -2.15 18.95 0.17
CA LYS A 4 -0.97 18.70 1.01
C LYS A 4 -1.13 17.28 1.55
N ILE A 5 -0.35 16.35 1.02
CA ILE A 5 -0.31 14.97 1.52
C ILE A 5 0.55 14.99 2.77
N SER A 6 -0.06 14.77 3.93
CA SER A 6 0.65 14.45 5.17
C SER A 6 1.21 13.04 5.03
N ILE A 7 2.53 12.92 4.97
CA ILE A 7 3.23 11.64 5.01
C ILE A 7 3.37 11.29 6.49
N ASN A 8 2.54 10.37 6.97
CA ASN A 8 2.58 9.91 8.35
C ASN A 8 3.18 8.51 8.40
N HIS A 9 3.84 8.20 9.51
CA HIS A 9 4.24 6.84 9.83
C HIS A 9 3.19 6.26 10.77
N GLU A 10 2.32 5.40 10.25
CA GLU A 10 1.30 4.70 11.03
C GLU A 10 1.52 3.20 10.84
N ARG A 11 1.82 2.50 11.94
CA ARG A 11 1.86 1.03 11.93
C ARG A 11 0.44 0.50 11.85
N THR A 12 0.18 -0.37 10.88
CA THR A 12 -1.07 -1.12 10.79
C THR A 12 -0.79 -2.59 11.09
N ASN A 13 -1.52 -3.18 12.04
CA ASN A 13 -1.32 -4.58 12.41
C ASN A 13 -2.06 -5.49 11.42
N MET A 14 -1.31 -6.36 10.76
CA MET A 14 -1.84 -7.23 9.70
C MET A 14 -2.87 -8.24 10.21
N SER A 15 -2.76 -8.67 11.47
CA SER A 15 -3.70 -9.61 12.10
C SER A 15 -5.13 -9.09 12.23
N GLN A 16 -5.30 -7.76 12.17
CA GLN A 16 -6.61 -7.10 12.24
C GLN A 16 -7.21 -6.85 10.85
N LEU A 17 -6.47 -7.17 9.78
CA LEU A 17 -6.90 -6.87 8.41
C LEU A 17 -7.50 -8.09 7.72
N ASN A 18 -8.60 -7.84 7.01
CA ASN A 18 -9.20 -8.82 6.11
C ASN A 18 -8.68 -8.67 4.69
N PHE A 19 -8.56 -9.78 3.96
CA PHE A 19 -8.10 -9.76 2.57
C PHE A 19 -9.30 -9.88 1.62
N THR A 20 -9.41 -8.94 0.69
CA THR A 20 -10.34 -9.11 -0.43
C THR A 20 -9.87 -10.21 -1.39
N ASN A 21 -10.79 -10.82 -2.11
CA ASN A 21 -10.46 -11.76 -3.19
C ASN A 21 -9.54 -11.11 -4.25
N HIS A 22 -9.74 -9.82 -4.51
CA HIS A 22 -8.89 -9.07 -5.43
C HIS A 22 -7.45 -8.99 -4.95
N SER A 23 -7.23 -8.66 -3.67
CA SER A 23 -5.88 -8.53 -3.13
C SER A 23 -5.14 -9.87 -3.12
N ILE A 24 -5.79 -10.97 -2.73
CA ILE A 24 -5.20 -12.32 -2.78
C ILE A 24 -4.78 -12.69 -4.20
N LYS A 25 -5.65 -12.45 -5.20
CA LYS A 25 -5.33 -12.71 -6.61
C LYS A 25 -4.14 -11.88 -7.08
N ARG A 26 -4.04 -10.62 -6.65
CA ARG A 26 -2.92 -9.72 -7.02
C ARG A 26 -1.62 -10.14 -6.36
N MET A 27 -1.66 -10.54 -5.09
CA MET A 27 -0.50 -11.08 -4.38
C MET A 27 0.10 -12.27 -5.14
N SER A 28 -0.74 -13.26 -5.45
CA SER A 28 -0.33 -14.45 -6.19
C SER A 28 0.27 -14.09 -7.56
N LYS A 29 -0.46 -13.31 -8.38
CA LYS A 29 0.00 -12.91 -9.73
C LYS A 29 1.27 -12.08 -9.73
N ARG A 30 1.52 -11.29 -8.67
CA ARG A 30 2.69 -10.41 -8.56
C ARG A 30 3.81 -10.98 -7.71
N LYS A 31 3.68 -12.22 -7.24
CA LYS A 31 4.62 -12.90 -6.33
C LYS A 31 4.95 -12.03 -5.11
N ILE A 32 3.92 -11.41 -4.54
CA ILE A 32 4.04 -10.61 -3.31
C ILE A 32 3.73 -11.53 -2.14
N SER A 33 4.68 -11.67 -1.22
CA SER A 33 4.50 -12.54 -0.04
C SER A 33 3.76 -11.84 1.10
N TRP A 34 3.24 -12.63 2.03
CA TRP A 34 2.61 -12.13 3.26
C TRP A 34 3.60 -11.30 4.09
N GLN A 35 4.85 -11.74 4.21
CA GLN A 35 5.90 -11.01 4.92
C GLN A 35 6.19 -9.65 4.27
N GLU A 36 6.19 -9.56 2.95
CA GLU A 36 6.37 -8.27 2.26
C GLU A 36 5.23 -7.29 2.58
N ILE A 37 3.99 -7.78 2.71
CA ILE A 37 2.84 -6.98 3.10
C ILE A 37 2.97 -6.51 4.55
N GLU A 38 3.33 -7.40 5.45
CA GLU A 38 3.54 -7.08 6.87
C GLU A 38 4.59 -5.98 7.04
N ILE A 39 5.72 -6.11 6.33
CA ILE A 39 6.77 -5.08 6.30
C ILE A 39 6.23 -3.76 5.75
N CYS A 40 5.44 -3.80 4.68
CA CYS A 40 4.84 -2.60 4.10
C CYS A 40 3.90 -1.89 5.08
N LEU A 41 3.03 -2.64 5.76
CA LEU A 41 2.09 -2.12 6.75
C LEU A 41 2.79 -1.57 8.00
N SER A 42 3.94 -2.14 8.36
CA SER A 42 4.70 -1.78 9.56
C SER A 42 5.67 -0.61 9.35
N TYR A 43 6.31 -0.54 8.19
CA TYR A 43 7.42 0.39 7.95
C TYR A 43 7.14 1.39 6.82
N GLY A 44 6.13 1.14 5.99
CA GLY A 44 5.77 2.00 4.87
C GLY A 44 5.32 3.39 5.29
N ASP A 45 5.58 4.35 4.41
CA ASP A 45 4.96 5.66 4.51
C ASP A 45 3.46 5.52 4.21
N VAL A 46 2.62 6.19 5.00
CA VAL A 46 1.17 6.16 4.83
C VAL A 46 0.69 7.40 4.11
N ILE A 47 0.02 7.19 2.98
CA ILE A 47 -0.65 8.24 2.23
C ILE A 47 -2.16 8.05 2.38
N HIS A 48 -2.80 9.00 3.06
CA HIS A 48 -4.25 9.05 3.17
C HIS A 48 -4.84 9.66 1.90
N LYS A 49 -5.57 8.87 1.12
CA LYS A 49 -6.15 9.33 -0.15
C LYS A 49 -7.40 8.54 -0.49
N THR A 50 -8.37 9.21 -1.12
CA THR A 50 -9.57 8.55 -1.69
C THR A 50 -10.38 7.72 -0.68
N GLY A 51 -10.26 8.03 0.62
CA GLY A 51 -10.92 7.29 1.70
C GLY A 51 -10.22 5.98 2.09
N ALA A 52 -8.96 5.79 1.72
CA ALA A 52 -8.15 4.63 2.03
C ALA A 52 -6.74 5.04 2.52
N LYS A 53 -6.06 4.13 3.20
CA LYS A 53 -4.64 4.23 3.56
C LYS A 53 -3.80 3.51 2.53
N HIS A 54 -2.83 4.21 1.96
CA HIS A 54 -1.89 3.64 1.01
C HIS A 54 -0.54 3.54 1.71
N HIS A 55 -0.18 2.34 2.14
CA HIS A 55 1.14 2.04 2.70
C HIS A 55 2.11 1.83 1.55
N VAL A 56 3.21 2.57 1.52
CA VAL A 56 4.15 2.60 0.40
C VAL A 56 5.58 2.44 0.88
N ILE A 57 6.31 1.48 0.29
CA ILE A 57 7.76 1.39 0.42
C ILE A 57 8.43 2.16 -0.71
N SER A 58 9.00 3.31 -0.38
CA SER A 58 9.85 4.10 -1.28
C SER A 58 11.34 3.90 -0.94
N ARG A 59 12.25 4.33 -1.82
CA ARG A 59 13.70 4.32 -1.51
C ARG A 59 14.06 5.05 -0.21
N LYS A 60 13.33 6.13 0.11
CA LYS A 60 13.50 6.82 1.39
C LYS A 60 13.21 5.89 2.57
N VAL A 61 12.07 5.18 2.52
CA VAL A 61 11.67 4.21 3.55
C VAL A 61 12.70 3.08 3.65
N LEU A 62 13.20 2.58 2.52
CA LEU A 62 14.25 1.55 2.52
C LEU A 62 15.50 1.99 3.28
N SER A 63 16.01 3.19 2.95
CA SER A 63 17.20 3.73 3.60
C SER A 63 16.97 4.03 5.08
N GLN A 64 15.78 4.50 5.44
CA GLN A 64 15.43 4.85 6.82
C GLN A 64 15.40 3.62 7.74
N TRP A 65 14.95 2.48 7.22
CA TRP A 65 14.72 1.27 8.01
C TRP A 65 15.67 0.11 7.67
N GLY A 66 16.65 0.32 6.79
CA GLY A 66 17.60 -0.73 6.37
C GLY A 66 16.93 -1.92 5.67
N LEU A 67 15.85 -1.68 4.92
CA LEU A 67 15.07 -2.73 4.27
C LEU A 67 15.65 -3.13 2.91
N SER A 68 15.32 -4.35 2.46
CA SER A 68 15.77 -4.85 1.15
C SER A 68 15.24 -4.04 -0.03
N GLU A 69 16.10 -3.72 -0.99
CA GLU A 69 15.73 -3.07 -2.27
C GLU A 69 14.64 -3.83 -3.05
N LYS A 70 14.46 -5.13 -2.81
CA LYS A 70 13.37 -5.94 -3.42
C LYS A 70 11.97 -5.43 -3.05
N LEU A 71 11.85 -4.70 -1.94
CA LEU A 71 10.60 -4.11 -1.46
C LEU A 71 10.33 -2.74 -2.09
N ASN A 72 11.29 -2.14 -2.79
CA ASN A 72 11.11 -0.84 -3.41
C ASN A 72 9.88 -0.83 -4.34
N GLY A 73 9.02 0.17 -4.17
CA GLY A 73 7.84 0.33 -4.99
C GLY A 73 6.65 -0.52 -4.57
N LEU A 74 6.73 -1.26 -3.47
CA LEU A 74 5.61 -2.00 -2.91
C LEU A 74 4.56 -1.05 -2.34
N CYS A 75 3.29 -1.37 -2.59
CA CYS A 75 2.15 -0.66 -2.04
C CYS A 75 1.05 -1.62 -1.63
N VAL A 76 0.48 -1.32 -0.47
CA VAL A 76 -0.67 -2.01 0.11
C VAL A 76 -1.73 -0.96 0.38
N ILE A 77 -2.93 -1.14 -0.19
CA ILE A 77 -4.05 -0.22 0.02
C ILE A 77 -5.03 -0.87 0.98
N VAL A 78 -5.31 -0.18 2.07
CA VAL A 78 -6.21 -0.61 3.14
C VAL A 78 -7.41 0.35 3.19
N SER A 79 -8.62 -0.21 3.23
CA SER A 79 -9.85 0.56 3.43
C SER A 79 -9.96 1.11 4.85
N LYS A 80 -10.97 1.95 5.09
CA LYS A 80 -11.31 2.36 6.47
C LYS A 80 -11.85 1.19 7.31
N ASP A 81 -12.50 0.23 6.66
CA ASP A 81 -13.12 -0.93 7.30
C ASP A 81 -12.12 -2.11 7.47
N GLU A 82 -10.82 -1.81 7.49
CA GLU A 82 -9.76 -2.79 7.74
C GLU A 82 -9.63 -3.91 6.67
N TYR A 83 -10.02 -3.63 5.43
CA TYR A 83 -9.79 -4.55 4.30
C TYR A 83 -8.59 -4.15 3.45
N ILE A 84 -7.70 -5.10 3.15
CA ILE A 84 -6.69 -4.96 2.11
C ILE A 84 -7.39 -5.09 0.75
N ILE A 85 -7.54 -3.94 0.09
CA ILE A 85 -8.23 -3.78 -1.18
C ILE A 85 -7.37 -4.34 -2.33
N THR A 86 -6.09 -3.99 -2.35
CA THR A 86 -5.17 -4.43 -3.40
C THR A 86 -3.72 -4.29 -2.96
N THR A 87 -2.85 -5.05 -3.61
CA THR A 87 -1.40 -4.99 -3.45
C THR A 87 -0.73 -4.96 -4.82
N PHE A 88 0.37 -4.22 -4.94
CA PHE A 88 1.14 -4.16 -6.18
C PHE A 88 2.54 -3.57 -5.95
N LYS A 89 3.43 -3.80 -6.92
CA LYS A 89 4.73 -3.12 -7.02
C LYS A 89 4.76 -2.21 -8.24
N SER A 90 5.35 -1.03 -8.10
CA SER A 90 5.57 -0.07 -9.18
C SER A 90 6.85 0.75 -8.97
N LYS A 91 7.65 0.94 -10.02
CA LYS A 91 8.86 1.78 -9.97
C LYS A 91 8.54 3.24 -9.57
N ASN A 92 7.38 3.74 -9.98
CA ASN A 92 6.94 5.11 -9.73
C ASN A 92 5.78 5.14 -8.73
N ILE A 93 5.95 4.45 -7.60
CA ILE A 93 4.83 4.14 -6.71
C ILE A 93 4.15 5.39 -6.16
N ILE A 94 4.91 6.41 -5.77
CA ILE A 94 4.39 7.66 -5.23
C ILE A 94 3.49 8.35 -6.26
N SER A 95 3.97 8.48 -7.50
CA SER A 95 3.22 9.11 -8.59
C SER A 95 1.97 8.32 -8.94
N TYR A 96 2.04 6.98 -8.94
CA TYR A 96 0.90 6.12 -9.21
C TYR A 96 -0.18 6.26 -8.13
N THR A 97 0.22 6.15 -6.85
CA THR A 97 -0.66 6.35 -5.70
C THR A 97 -1.31 7.74 -5.72
N LYS A 98 -0.56 8.79 -6.11
CA LYS A 98 -1.10 10.14 -6.24
C LYS A 98 -2.13 10.30 -7.36
N ARG A 99 -2.07 9.50 -8.43
CA ARG A 99 -3.02 9.55 -9.57
C ARG A 99 -4.25 8.67 -9.37
N LEU A 100 -4.20 7.70 -8.45
CA LEU A 100 -5.30 6.79 -8.20
C LEU A 100 -6.59 7.56 -7.87
N SER A 101 -7.66 7.30 -8.61
CA SER A 101 -8.96 7.90 -8.36
C SER A 101 -9.85 7.01 -7.48
N LYS A 102 -10.93 7.58 -6.93
CA LYS A 102 -11.93 6.80 -6.18
C LYS A 102 -12.60 5.74 -7.06
N ASN A 103 -12.76 6.01 -8.35
CA ASN A 103 -13.32 5.07 -9.32
C ASN A 103 -12.38 3.90 -9.58
N ASP A 104 -11.06 4.12 -9.57
CA ASP A 104 -10.09 3.04 -9.70
C ASP A 104 -10.11 2.11 -8.50
N LEU A 105 -10.24 2.66 -7.28
CA LEU A 105 -10.39 1.86 -6.07
C LEU A 105 -11.68 1.03 -6.07
N ARG A 106 -12.80 1.61 -6.52
CA ARG A 106 -14.09 0.90 -6.61
C ARG A 106 -14.00 -0.36 -7.46
N LYS A 107 -13.20 -0.37 -8.54
CA LYS A 107 -12.99 -1.55 -9.39
C LYS A 107 -12.31 -2.71 -8.66
N PHE A 108 -11.68 -2.47 -7.52
CA PHE A 108 -11.03 -3.51 -6.72
C PHE A 108 -11.97 -4.16 -5.70
N TYR A 109 -13.15 -3.56 -5.47
CA TYR A 109 -14.21 -4.12 -4.63
C TYR A 109 -15.23 -4.98 -5.41
N ALA A 110 -15.26 -4.86 -6.74
CA ALA A 110 -16.07 -5.68 -7.64
C ALA A 110 -15.36 -7.00 -7.97
#